data_AF-A0A8C1SNQ9-F1
#
_entry.id   AF-A0A8C1SNQ9-F1
#
_cell.length_a   1.000
_cell.length_b   1.000
_cell.length_c   1.000
_cell.angle_alpha   90.00
_cell.angle_beta   90.00
_cell.angle_gamma   90.00
#
_symmetry.space_group_name_H-M   'P 1'
#
loop_
_entity.id
_entity.type
_entity.pdbx_description
1 polymer ?
#
loop_
_entity_poly.entity_id
_entity_poly.type
_entity_poly.pdbx_seq_one_letter_code
_entity_poly.pdbx_strand_id
1 'polypeptide(L)'
;MLEVLHSLVNLSMPLKHGVIFLFNGAEETKLQASHGFITQHPWAQQVRAFVNLEAAGVGGKELVFQTGPENPWLVQAYARAAVHPFASVVGQEIFQSGLIPSDTDFRIFRDFGNIPGIDLAFIENGFLYHTKYDTPERIHTNSIQRAGDNILSVLKHLVMSEELADSSEYRHGNMVFFDMLGVTLVVYPAHVGTIINYVVAVATMIYLGTKFILTTGRYICELVCAVCVLILSWVFTLLMVLFVALLVKLMGRSMFWYSYFYAAICLYGSAAVGIIVLIHTLAKTRCRVSCVDLAELFFDVSLLLWCCVLLFLTSRGWCSAYLPMMMVVFPLISKLMSVILITWSHDKVWSNMLVYKSFESQREIR
;
A
#
# COMPACT_ATOMS: atom_id res chain seq x y z
N MET A 1 5.08 25.65 7.08
CA MET A 1 5.52 26.65 6.07
C MET A 1 6.42 27.73 6.63
N LEU A 2 5.99 28.52 7.64
CA LEU A 2 6.79 29.64 8.16
C LEU A 2 8.21 29.24 8.59
N GLU A 3 8.36 28.13 9.31
CA GLU A 3 9.68 27.65 9.73
C GLU A 3 10.56 27.21 8.55
N VAL A 4 9.96 26.61 7.52
CA VAL A 4 10.66 26.21 6.29
C VAL A 4 11.14 27.46 5.54
N LEU A 5 10.31 28.50 5.44
CA LEU A 5 10.69 29.80 4.87
C LEU A 5 11.88 30.40 5.64
N HIS A 6 11.77 30.48 6.97
CA HIS A 6 12.85 30.98 7.83
C HIS A 6 14.16 30.20 7.63
N SER A 7 14.06 28.86 7.57
CA SER A 7 15.20 27.97 7.33
C SER A 7 15.83 28.15 5.95
N LEU A 8 15.03 28.38 4.89
CA LEU A 8 15.55 28.60 3.54
C LEU A 8 16.23 29.95 3.37
N VAL A 9 15.69 31.01 3.95
CA VAL A 9 16.26 32.36 3.87
C VAL A 9 17.64 32.44 4.55
N ASN A 10 17.86 31.61 5.57
CA ASN A 10 19.13 31.51 6.28
C ASN A 10 20.16 30.57 5.62
N LEU A 11 19.89 30.03 4.44
CA LEU A 11 20.88 29.23 3.72
C LEU A 11 22.01 30.09 3.17
N SER A 12 23.24 29.61 3.32
CA SER A 12 24.43 30.26 2.78
C SER A 12 24.62 30.04 1.27
N MET A 13 23.94 29.04 0.69
CA MET A 13 24.03 28.73 -0.74
C MET A 13 22.88 29.35 -1.53
N PRO A 14 23.16 29.95 -2.70
CA PRO A 14 22.11 30.47 -3.57
C PRO A 14 21.25 29.33 -4.12
N LEU A 15 19.93 29.55 -4.17
CA LEU A 15 18.99 28.63 -4.79
C LEU A 15 19.06 28.77 -6.32
N LYS A 16 19.04 27.65 -7.06
CA LYS A 16 18.97 27.68 -8.53
C LYS A 16 17.58 28.10 -9.04
N HIS A 17 16.53 27.71 -8.32
CA HIS A 17 15.14 28.03 -8.63
C HIS A 17 14.49 28.83 -7.50
N GLY A 18 13.59 29.75 -7.86
CA GLY A 18 12.81 30.52 -6.89
C GLY A 18 11.74 29.68 -6.19
N VAL A 19 11.39 30.06 -4.97
CA VAL A 19 10.33 29.44 -4.18
C VAL A 19 9.22 30.44 -3.91
N ILE A 20 7.98 30.05 -4.18
CA ILE A 20 6.78 30.81 -3.80
C ILE A 20 6.14 30.12 -2.60
N PHE A 21 6.08 30.82 -1.47
CA PHE A 21 5.26 30.40 -0.33
C PHE A 21 3.86 30.99 -0.49
N LEU A 22 2.92 30.17 -0.95
CA LEU A 22 1.53 30.58 -1.14
C LEU A 22 0.74 30.33 0.14
N PHE A 23 0.36 31.40 0.85
CA PHE A 23 -0.58 31.35 1.97
C PHE A 23 -1.95 31.80 1.46
N ASN A 24 -2.73 30.87 0.92
CA ASN A 24 -4.07 31.14 0.41
C ASN A 24 -5.15 30.80 1.46
N GLY A 25 -6.28 31.49 1.39
CA GLY A 25 -7.46 31.21 2.21
C GLY A 25 -8.58 30.55 1.40
N ALA A 26 -9.78 30.46 1.99
CA ALA A 26 -10.99 30.05 1.28
C ALA A 26 -10.91 28.66 0.58
N GLU A 27 -10.06 27.76 1.10
CA GLU A 27 -10.02 26.34 0.74
C GLU A 27 -11.38 25.70 1.14
N GLU A 28 -11.76 25.88 2.40
CA GLU A 28 -12.99 25.30 2.98
C GLU A 28 -14.28 25.80 2.32
N THR A 29 -14.21 26.94 1.63
CA THR A 29 -15.29 27.48 0.79
C THR A 29 -15.08 27.14 -0.68
N LYS A 30 -14.64 25.90 -0.97
CA LYS A 30 -14.43 25.33 -2.31
C LYS A 30 -13.25 25.94 -3.09
N LEU A 31 -12.07 26.00 -2.47
CA LEU A 31 -10.77 26.20 -3.15
C LEU A 31 -10.66 27.52 -3.92
N GLN A 32 -11.36 28.56 -3.46
CA GLN A 32 -11.55 29.78 -4.26
C GLN A 32 -10.25 30.55 -4.48
N ALA A 33 -9.39 30.65 -3.46
CA ALA A 33 -8.18 31.44 -3.56
C ALA A 33 -7.09 30.74 -4.37
N SER A 34 -6.93 29.41 -4.26
CA SER A 34 -6.01 28.67 -5.13
C SER A 34 -6.48 28.74 -6.59
N HIS A 35 -7.80 28.68 -6.83
CA HIS A 35 -8.35 28.86 -8.17
C HIS A 35 -8.07 30.26 -8.71
N GLY A 36 -8.26 31.32 -7.90
CA GLY A 36 -7.88 32.69 -8.26
C GLY A 36 -6.39 32.83 -8.57
N PHE A 37 -5.51 32.24 -7.75
CA PHE A 37 -4.07 32.24 -8.00
C PHE A 37 -3.72 31.60 -9.34
N ILE A 38 -4.19 30.37 -9.58
CA ILE A 38 -3.87 29.61 -10.79
C ILE A 38 -4.42 30.26 -12.06
N THR A 39 -5.64 30.82 -12.01
CA THR A 39 -6.30 31.34 -13.21
C THR A 39 -5.99 32.81 -13.51
N GLN A 40 -5.56 33.60 -12.53
CA GLN A 40 -5.45 35.06 -12.67
C GLN A 40 -4.09 35.63 -12.27
N HIS A 41 -3.33 34.98 -11.38
CA HIS A 41 -2.10 35.56 -10.87
C HIS A 41 -0.92 35.37 -11.85
N PRO A 42 -0.15 36.43 -12.19
CA PRO A 42 0.95 36.33 -13.16
C PRO A 42 2.04 35.30 -12.80
N TRP A 43 2.28 35.08 -11.50
CA TRP A 43 3.26 34.08 -11.06
C TRP A 43 2.85 32.64 -11.30
N ALA A 44 1.56 32.33 -11.50
CA ALA A 44 1.12 30.95 -11.74
C ALA A 44 1.82 30.33 -12.97
N GLN A 45 2.09 31.14 -14.00
CA GLN A 45 2.78 30.72 -15.22
C GLN A 45 4.28 30.38 -15.01
N GLN A 46 4.85 30.79 -13.88
CA GLN A 46 6.25 30.54 -13.52
C GLN A 46 6.40 29.26 -12.67
N VAL A 47 5.31 28.76 -12.09
CA VAL A 47 5.35 27.58 -11.23
C VAL A 47 5.59 26.34 -12.09
N ARG A 48 6.61 25.55 -11.73
CA ARG A 48 7.00 24.31 -12.42
C ARG A 48 6.61 23.05 -11.65
N ALA A 49 6.58 23.14 -10.33
CA ALA A 49 6.05 22.12 -9.45
C ALA A 49 5.54 22.74 -8.15
N PHE A 50 4.71 22.02 -7.39
CA PHE A 50 4.23 22.47 -6.09
C PHE A 50 4.23 21.36 -5.04
N VAL A 51 4.24 21.75 -3.77
CA VAL A 51 4.06 20.86 -2.62
C VAL A 51 2.88 21.41 -1.82
N ASN A 52 1.77 20.67 -1.82
CA ASN A 52 0.58 21.02 -1.06
C ASN A 52 0.63 20.36 0.33
N LEU A 53 0.22 21.11 1.35
CA LEU A 53 0.26 20.68 2.74
C LEU A 53 -1.16 20.73 3.31
N GLU A 54 -1.66 19.58 3.71
CA GLU A 54 -3.02 19.39 4.21
C GLU A 54 -3.02 18.64 5.56
N ALA A 55 -4.15 18.58 6.23
CA ALA A 55 -4.39 17.77 7.41
C ALA A 55 -5.85 17.31 7.47
N ALA A 56 -6.07 16.00 7.34
CA ALA A 56 -7.33 15.33 7.65
C ALA A 56 -7.33 14.73 9.09
N GLY A 57 -6.52 15.31 9.98
CA GLY A 57 -6.25 14.83 11.33
C GLY A 57 -5.25 15.72 12.06
N VAL A 58 -4.94 15.39 13.31
CA VAL A 58 -4.12 16.25 14.20
C VAL A 58 -2.63 15.90 14.23
N GLY A 59 -2.19 14.94 13.40
CA GLY A 59 -0.76 14.62 13.29
C GLY A 59 -0.49 13.24 12.67
N GLY A 60 0.42 12.52 13.32
CA GLY A 60 1.00 11.27 12.84
C GLY A 60 2.10 11.51 11.82
N LYS A 61 2.29 10.53 10.94
CA LYS A 61 3.13 10.65 9.75
C LYS A 61 2.31 11.32 8.66
N GLU A 62 2.83 12.38 8.06
CA GLU A 62 2.29 13.01 6.87
C GLU A 62 2.36 12.05 5.68
N LEU A 63 1.19 11.66 5.17
CA LEU A 63 1.06 10.74 4.06
C LEU A 63 1.14 11.53 2.75
N VAL A 64 2.07 11.19 1.86
CA VAL A 64 1.94 11.55 0.44
C VAL A 64 0.86 10.68 -0.17
N PHE A 65 -0.29 11.29 -0.46
CA PHE A 65 -1.46 10.58 -0.99
C PHE A 65 -1.80 11.00 -2.41
N GLN A 66 -1.24 12.05 -2.98
CA GLN A 66 -1.37 12.35 -4.41
C GLN A 66 -0.05 12.85 -4.99
N THR A 67 0.25 12.41 -6.22
CA THR A 67 1.30 12.99 -7.06
C THR A 67 0.77 13.25 -8.47
N GLY A 68 1.45 14.11 -9.22
CA GLY A 68 1.16 14.34 -10.64
C GLY A 68 0.53 15.71 -10.94
N PRO A 69 0.02 15.90 -12.18
CA PRO A 69 -0.21 14.86 -13.18
C PRO A 69 1.08 14.42 -13.90
N GLU A 70 1.18 13.17 -14.35
CA GLU A 70 2.21 12.63 -15.29
C GLU A 70 3.69 12.92 -14.98
N ASN A 71 4.05 13.16 -13.72
CA ASN A 71 5.40 13.57 -13.33
C ASN A 71 6.00 12.59 -12.31
N PRO A 72 6.45 11.41 -12.78
CA PRO A 72 7.02 10.36 -11.92
C PRO A 72 8.32 10.78 -11.23
N TRP A 73 8.97 11.84 -11.71
CA TRP A 73 10.17 12.38 -11.09
C TRP A 73 9.90 12.98 -9.70
N LEU A 74 8.70 13.54 -9.44
CA LEU A 74 8.39 14.15 -8.14
C LEU A 74 8.34 13.10 -7.02
N VAL A 75 7.73 11.95 -7.27
CA VAL A 75 7.72 10.87 -6.27
C VAL A 75 9.11 10.28 -6.06
N GLN A 76 9.94 10.25 -7.10
CA GLN A 76 11.35 9.83 -6.97
C GLN A 76 12.18 10.87 -6.19
N ALA A 77 11.98 12.16 -6.46
CA ALA A 77 12.58 13.26 -5.71
C ALA A 77 12.19 13.18 -4.24
N TYR A 78 10.92 12.95 -3.95
CA TYR A 78 10.44 12.70 -2.59
C TYR A 78 11.13 11.47 -1.96
N ALA A 79 11.17 10.34 -2.66
CA ALA A 79 11.80 9.12 -2.15
C ALA A 79 13.30 9.27 -1.88
N ARG A 80 14.00 10.11 -2.64
CA ARG A 80 15.44 10.39 -2.45
C ARG A 80 15.70 11.41 -1.34
N ALA A 81 14.83 12.42 -1.21
CA ALA A 81 15.11 13.59 -0.39
C ALA A 81 14.38 13.61 0.96
N ALA A 82 13.22 12.96 1.08
CA ALA A 82 12.49 12.91 2.35
C ALA A 82 13.34 12.19 3.40
N VAL A 83 13.53 12.84 4.55
CA VAL A 83 14.22 12.27 5.73
C VAL A 83 13.44 11.09 6.30
N HIS A 84 12.13 11.14 6.12
CA HIS A 84 11.14 10.36 6.82
C HIS A 84 10.00 9.97 5.87
N PRO A 85 10.29 9.28 4.75
CA PRO A 85 9.30 9.09 3.68
C PRO A 85 8.09 8.29 4.18
N PHE A 86 6.89 8.73 3.77
CA PHE A 86 5.64 8.00 3.99
C PHE A 86 4.65 8.32 2.86
N ALA A 87 4.34 7.34 2.02
CA ALA A 87 3.51 7.55 0.83
C ALA A 87 2.67 6.31 0.51
N SER A 88 1.55 6.50 -0.20
CA SER A 88 0.74 5.39 -0.69
C SER A 88 -0.02 5.75 -1.97
N VAL A 89 0.23 4.98 -3.03
CA VAL A 89 -0.50 5.10 -4.30
C VAL A 89 -1.98 4.72 -4.15
N VAL A 90 -2.34 3.97 -3.11
CA VAL A 90 -3.74 3.65 -2.81
C VAL A 90 -4.50 4.93 -2.45
N GLY A 91 -3.88 5.83 -1.67
CA GLY A 91 -4.45 7.15 -1.39
C GLY A 91 -4.72 7.92 -2.68
N GLN A 92 -3.79 7.85 -3.63
CA GLN A 92 -3.89 8.55 -4.91
C GLN A 92 -5.06 8.06 -5.73
N GLU A 93 -5.20 6.74 -5.87
CA GLU A 93 -6.30 6.14 -6.64
C GLU A 93 -7.65 6.40 -5.98
N ILE A 94 -7.73 6.35 -4.65
CA ILE A 94 -8.97 6.65 -3.93
C ILE A 94 -9.39 8.11 -4.14
N PHE A 95 -8.49 9.07 -3.98
CA PHE A 95 -8.81 10.48 -4.22
C PHE A 95 -9.15 10.77 -5.69
N GLN A 96 -8.37 10.24 -6.62
CA GLN A 96 -8.60 10.45 -8.06
C GLN A 96 -9.83 9.71 -8.59
N SER A 97 -10.33 8.68 -7.90
CA SER A 97 -11.56 7.99 -8.26
C SER A 97 -12.83 8.81 -8.00
N GLY A 98 -12.74 9.89 -7.20
CA GLY A 98 -13.90 10.68 -6.78
C GLY A 98 -14.79 9.99 -5.74
N LEU A 99 -14.35 8.86 -5.15
CA LEU A 99 -15.09 8.16 -4.10
C LEU A 99 -15.10 8.95 -2.78
N ILE A 100 -14.06 9.73 -2.51
CA ILE A 100 -14.01 10.63 -1.36
C ILE A 100 -14.59 11.98 -1.78
N PRO A 101 -15.65 12.49 -1.11
CA PRO A 101 -16.23 13.80 -1.40
C PRO A 101 -15.40 14.94 -0.76
N SER A 102 -14.09 14.89 -0.95
CA SER A 102 -13.11 15.85 -0.43
C SER A 102 -12.16 16.22 -1.55
N ASP A 103 -11.69 17.45 -1.53
CA ASP A 103 -10.65 17.95 -2.41
C ASP A 103 -9.61 18.69 -1.57
N THR A 104 -8.51 19.05 -2.23
CA THR A 104 -7.49 19.96 -1.70
C THR A 104 -7.10 20.94 -2.80
N ASP A 105 -6.32 21.96 -2.46
CA ASP A 105 -5.74 22.88 -3.44
C ASP A 105 -4.91 22.16 -4.53
N PHE A 106 -4.40 20.95 -4.25
CA PHE A 106 -3.73 20.11 -5.26
C PHE A 106 -4.57 19.93 -6.51
N ARG A 107 -5.88 19.71 -6.37
CA ARG A 107 -6.78 19.53 -7.52
C ARG A 107 -6.79 20.76 -8.41
N ILE A 108 -6.77 21.96 -7.84
CA ILE A 108 -6.78 23.19 -8.62
C ILE A 108 -5.51 23.34 -9.44
N PHE A 109 -4.35 23.10 -8.82
CA PHE A 109 -3.06 23.16 -9.50
C PHE A 109 -2.96 22.11 -10.61
N ARG A 110 -3.46 20.90 -10.38
CA ARG A 110 -3.51 19.81 -11.37
C ARG A 110 -4.47 20.11 -12.52
N ASP A 111 -5.75 20.35 -12.22
CA ASP A 111 -6.82 20.36 -13.22
C ASP A 111 -6.88 21.68 -14.00
N PHE A 112 -6.60 22.81 -13.36
CA PHE A 112 -6.68 24.14 -13.97
C PHE A 112 -5.32 24.72 -14.33
N GLY A 113 -4.27 24.32 -13.62
CA GLY A 113 -2.90 24.77 -13.87
C GLY A 113 -2.07 23.81 -14.73
N ASN A 114 -2.45 22.53 -14.80
CA ASN A 114 -1.62 21.45 -15.35
C ASN A 114 -0.19 21.44 -14.77
N ILE A 115 -0.08 21.78 -13.48
CA ILE A 115 1.18 21.84 -12.76
C ILE A 115 1.34 20.55 -11.98
N PRO A 116 2.49 19.88 -12.02
CA PRO A 116 2.73 18.70 -11.21
C PRO A 116 3.05 19.04 -9.75
N GLY A 117 2.58 18.22 -8.82
CA GLY A 117 2.90 18.41 -7.41
C GLY A 117 2.85 17.15 -6.58
N ILE A 118 3.06 17.35 -5.29
CA ILE A 118 2.94 16.36 -4.22
C ILE A 118 1.91 16.89 -3.22
N ASP A 119 0.95 16.06 -2.84
CA ASP A 119 -0.02 16.36 -1.79
C ASP A 119 0.27 15.52 -0.54
N LEU A 120 0.50 16.20 0.59
CA LEU A 120 0.81 15.57 1.87
C LEU A 120 -0.26 15.92 2.90
N ALA A 121 -0.75 14.93 3.64
CA ALA A 121 -1.71 15.16 4.72
C ALA A 121 -1.33 14.48 6.02
N PHE A 122 -1.53 15.17 7.15
CA PHE A 122 -1.70 14.48 8.43
C PHE A 122 -3.02 13.71 8.44
N ILE A 123 -3.00 12.48 8.92
CA ILE A 123 -4.18 11.58 8.88
C ILE A 123 -4.50 10.94 10.24
N GLU A 124 -3.69 11.20 11.27
CA GLU A 124 -3.93 10.62 12.60
C GLU A 124 -5.09 11.33 13.30
N ASN A 125 -6.00 10.53 13.87
CA ASN A 125 -7.13 11.02 14.66
C ASN A 125 -8.02 12.05 13.94
N GLY A 126 -8.43 11.70 12.71
CA GLY A 126 -9.39 12.46 11.90
C GLY A 126 -10.80 12.62 12.50
N PHE A 127 -11.07 12.10 13.71
CA PHE A 127 -12.32 12.40 14.42
C PHE A 127 -12.48 13.88 14.76
N LEU A 128 -11.34 14.58 14.89
CA LEU A 128 -11.31 16.00 15.26
C LEU A 128 -11.44 16.93 14.06
N TYR A 129 -11.12 16.42 12.86
CA TYR A 129 -11.19 17.14 11.60
C TYR A 129 -12.60 17.73 11.38
N HIS A 130 -12.68 18.99 10.95
CA HIS A 130 -13.96 19.70 10.75
C HIS A 130 -14.86 19.78 11.99
N THR A 131 -14.26 19.79 13.19
CA THR A 131 -15.02 19.96 14.43
C THR A 131 -14.46 21.08 15.29
N LYS A 132 -15.26 21.57 16.24
CA LYS A 132 -14.82 22.53 17.27
C LYS A 132 -13.67 22.01 18.18
N TYR A 133 -13.33 20.73 18.08
CA TYR A 133 -12.27 20.12 18.86
C TYR A 133 -10.91 20.16 18.17
N ASP A 134 -10.84 20.63 16.93
CA ASP A 134 -9.59 20.92 16.25
C ASP A 134 -8.96 22.18 16.84
N THR A 135 -8.03 21.99 17.78
CA THR A 135 -7.37 23.08 18.50
C THR A 135 -5.85 22.89 18.47
N PRO A 136 -5.06 23.98 18.53
CA PRO A 136 -3.60 23.92 18.41
C PRO A 136 -2.94 22.97 19.42
N GLU A 137 -3.50 22.83 20.62
CA GLU A 137 -2.95 22.00 21.69
C GLU A 137 -2.98 20.50 21.37
N ARG A 138 -3.78 20.10 20.37
CA ARG A 138 -3.90 18.69 19.95
C ARG A 138 -2.93 18.30 18.86
N ILE A 139 -2.23 19.27 18.27
CA ILE A 139 -1.23 18.98 17.25
C ILE A 139 0.04 18.45 17.91
N HIS A 140 0.48 17.28 17.47
CA HIS A 140 1.69 16.67 18.00
C HIS A 140 2.94 17.43 17.52
N THR A 141 3.75 17.95 18.45
CA THR A 141 5.02 18.66 18.12
C THR A 141 5.97 17.80 17.28
N ASN A 142 6.01 16.49 17.55
CA ASN A 142 6.82 15.55 16.77
C ASN A 142 6.34 15.44 15.30
N SER A 143 5.04 15.55 15.05
CA SER A 143 4.49 15.57 13.69
C SER A 143 4.87 16.86 12.97
N ILE A 144 4.83 18.00 13.65
CA ILE A 144 5.30 19.28 13.09
C ILE A 144 6.78 19.20 12.72
N GLN A 145 7.62 18.69 13.62
CA GLN A 145 9.07 18.56 13.37
C GLN A 145 9.34 17.62 12.19
N ARG A 146 8.72 16.43 12.19
CA ARG A 146 8.87 15.44 11.11
C ARG A 146 8.46 16.00 9.75
N ALA A 147 7.31 16.67 9.68
CA ALA A 147 6.86 17.32 8.46
C ALA A 147 7.83 18.43 8.04
N GLY A 148 8.33 19.23 8.99
CA GLY A 148 9.35 20.25 8.75
C GLY A 148 10.62 19.66 8.12
N ASP A 149 11.16 18.57 8.67
CA ASP A 149 12.35 17.88 8.18
C ASP A 149 12.15 17.38 6.74
N ASN A 150 11.01 16.75 6.48
CA ASN A 150 10.66 16.26 5.15
C ASN A 150 10.47 17.39 4.14
N ILE A 151 9.63 18.37 4.45
CA ILE A 151 9.31 19.48 3.54
C ILE A 151 10.57 20.28 3.23
N LEU A 152 11.38 20.61 4.23
CA LEU A 152 12.62 21.37 4.02
C LEU A 152 13.62 20.60 3.16
N SER A 153 13.81 19.30 3.42
CA SER A 153 14.75 18.47 2.66
C SER A 153 14.29 18.27 1.21
N VAL A 154 13.01 17.94 1.00
CA VAL A 154 12.42 17.79 -0.33
C VAL A 154 12.48 19.11 -1.10
N LEU A 155 12.11 20.22 -0.48
CA LEU A 155 12.15 21.53 -1.13
C LEU A 155 13.56 21.93 -1.52
N LYS A 156 14.56 21.72 -0.65
CA LYS A 156 15.99 21.94 -0.98
C LYS A 156 16.43 21.09 -2.18
N HIS A 157 15.99 19.83 -2.25
CA HIS A 157 16.30 18.97 -3.38
C HIS A 157 15.67 19.49 -4.68
N LEU A 158 14.38 19.82 -4.66
CA LEU A 158 13.65 20.30 -5.84
C LEU A 158 14.24 21.60 -6.39
N VAL A 159 14.53 22.59 -5.53
CA VAL A 159 15.02 23.91 -5.99
C VAL A 159 16.45 23.88 -6.53
N MET A 160 17.21 22.82 -6.22
CA MET A 160 18.58 22.61 -6.69
C MET A 160 18.66 21.61 -7.86
N SER A 161 17.56 20.94 -8.17
CA SER A 161 17.44 19.89 -9.20
C SER A 161 17.29 20.49 -10.59
N GLU A 162 17.97 19.90 -11.57
CA GLU A 162 17.84 20.29 -12.99
C GLU A 162 16.51 19.77 -13.58
N GLU A 163 15.96 18.69 -13.00
CA GLU A 163 14.67 18.11 -13.39
C GLU A 163 13.49 19.09 -13.15
N LEU A 164 13.63 20.04 -12.23
CA LEU A 164 12.64 21.11 -12.05
C LEU A 164 12.67 22.14 -13.20
N ALA A 165 13.83 22.38 -13.80
CA ALA A 165 13.99 23.32 -14.91
C ALA A 165 13.33 22.77 -16.18
N ASP A 166 13.57 21.48 -16.47
CA ASP A 166 12.95 20.75 -17.57
C ASP A 166 12.55 19.32 -17.13
N SER A 167 11.25 19.15 -16.92
CA SER A 167 10.66 17.86 -16.56
C SER A 167 10.12 17.08 -17.77
N SER A 168 10.24 17.61 -18.99
CA SER A 168 9.62 17.04 -20.19
C SER A 168 10.13 15.63 -20.49
N GLU A 169 11.44 15.41 -20.40
CA GLU A 169 12.07 14.11 -20.56
C GLU A 169 11.65 13.11 -19.47
N TYR A 170 11.21 13.60 -18.31
CA TYR A 170 10.89 12.77 -17.15
C TYR A 170 9.42 12.44 -17.01
N ARG A 171 8.57 12.75 -18.00
CA ARG A 171 7.14 12.40 -18.02
C ARG A 171 6.90 10.93 -18.40
N HIS A 172 7.30 10.00 -17.54
CA HIS A 172 7.25 8.55 -17.79
C HIS A 172 5.97 7.85 -17.27
N GLY A 173 4.83 8.55 -17.25
CA GLY A 173 3.55 7.98 -16.81
C GLY A 173 3.49 7.71 -15.30
N ASN A 174 2.62 6.78 -14.91
CA ASN A 174 2.29 6.53 -13.50
C ASN A 174 3.40 5.77 -12.76
N MET A 175 3.48 5.99 -11.45
CA MET A 175 4.39 5.29 -10.55
C MET A 175 3.60 4.50 -9.51
N VAL A 176 4.13 3.33 -9.16
CA VAL A 176 3.72 2.63 -7.94
C VAL A 176 4.63 3.11 -6.82
N PHE A 177 4.02 3.55 -5.72
CA PHE A 177 4.74 3.94 -4.52
C PHE A 177 3.97 3.55 -3.27
N PHE A 178 4.67 3.03 -2.27
CA PHE A 178 4.07 2.67 -0.99
C PHE A 178 5.12 2.52 0.10
N ASP A 179 4.72 2.82 1.33
CA ASP A 179 5.48 2.53 2.54
C ASP A 179 5.41 1.02 2.88
N MET A 180 6.57 0.37 2.97
CA MET A 180 6.68 -1.02 3.38
C MET A 180 6.85 -1.10 4.90
N LEU A 181 5.73 -1.20 5.61
CA LEU A 181 5.66 -1.42 7.07
C LEU A 181 6.44 -0.37 7.90
N GLY A 182 6.58 0.86 7.40
CA GLY A 182 7.34 1.93 8.02
C GLY A 182 8.85 1.79 7.94
N VAL A 183 9.36 0.82 7.17
CA VAL A 183 10.81 0.53 7.05
C VAL A 183 11.42 1.24 5.86
N THR A 184 10.77 1.16 4.69
CA THR A 184 11.30 1.74 3.46
C THR A 184 10.17 2.14 2.52
N LEU A 185 10.39 3.21 1.76
CA LEU A 185 9.50 3.61 0.68
C LEU A 185 9.91 2.88 -0.60
N VAL A 186 9.00 2.08 -1.15
CA VAL A 186 9.19 1.42 -2.44
C VAL A 186 8.62 2.31 -3.53
N VAL A 187 9.40 2.58 -4.58
CA VAL A 187 8.98 3.38 -5.74
C VAL A 187 9.49 2.73 -7.02
N TYR A 188 8.59 2.51 -7.98
CA TYR A 188 8.95 2.01 -9.32
C TYR A 188 7.91 2.40 -10.38
N PRO A 189 8.28 2.42 -11.68
CA PRO A 189 7.33 2.73 -12.75
C PRO A 189 6.18 1.73 -12.87
N ALA A 190 4.98 2.20 -13.19
CA ALA A 190 3.79 1.34 -13.30
C ALA A 190 3.97 0.19 -14.31
N HIS A 191 4.69 0.41 -15.42
CA HIS A 191 4.97 -0.65 -16.39
C HIS A 191 5.82 -1.79 -15.82
N VAL A 192 6.79 -1.49 -14.95
CA VAL A 192 7.57 -2.51 -14.23
C VAL A 192 6.65 -3.29 -13.29
N GLY A 193 5.75 -2.60 -12.60
CA GLY A 193 4.70 -3.22 -11.78
C GLY A 193 3.84 -4.19 -12.57
N THR A 194 3.36 -3.78 -13.73
CA THR A 194 2.56 -4.61 -14.63
C THR A 194 3.31 -5.88 -15.05
N ILE A 195 4.60 -5.76 -15.42
CA ILE A 195 5.43 -6.92 -15.77
C ILE A 195 5.55 -7.87 -14.57
N ILE A 196 5.88 -7.37 -13.38
CA ILE A 196 5.99 -8.17 -12.15
C ILE A 196 4.66 -8.89 -11.87
N ASN A 197 3.54 -8.18 -11.95
CA ASN A 197 2.22 -8.73 -11.70
C ASN A 197 1.90 -9.90 -12.65
N TYR A 198 2.17 -9.75 -13.95
CA TYR A 198 1.95 -10.82 -14.92
C TYR A 198 2.90 -12.00 -14.72
N VAL A 199 4.18 -11.76 -14.40
CA VAL A 199 5.13 -12.84 -14.08
C VAL A 199 4.67 -13.64 -12.87
N VAL A 200 4.25 -12.96 -11.80
CA VAL A 200 3.72 -13.61 -10.58
C VAL A 200 2.44 -14.39 -10.88
N ALA A 201 1.53 -13.82 -11.70
CA ALA A 201 0.31 -14.51 -12.10
C ALA A 201 0.60 -15.75 -12.95
N VAL A 202 1.49 -15.66 -13.95
CA VAL A 202 1.90 -16.80 -14.79
C VAL A 202 2.56 -17.88 -13.94
N ALA A 203 3.48 -17.53 -13.04
CA ALA A 203 4.12 -18.49 -12.13
C ALA A 203 3.07 -19.21 -11.25
N THR A 204 2.07 -18.47 -10.76
CA THR A 204 0.94 -19.03 -10.01
C THR A 204 0.11 -19.99 -10.85
N MET A 205 -0.21 -19.63 -12.09
CA MET A 205 -0.98 -20.48 -13.01
C MET A 205 -0.21 -21.75 -13.39
N ILE A 206 1.11 -21.68 -13.56
CA ILE A 206 1.96 -22.87 -13.77
C ILE A 206 1.94 -23.76 -12.51
N TYR A 207 2.08 -23.18 -11.32
CA TYR A 207 2.01 -23.93 -10.06
C TYR A 207 0.67 -24.65 -9.90
N LEU A 208 -0.45 -23.95 -10.07
CA LEU A 208 -1.78 -24.54 -9.94
C LEU A 208 -2.08 -25.53 -11.09
N GLY A 209 -1.63 -25.23 -12.31
CA GLY A 209 -1.82 -26.07 -13.50
C GLY A 209 -1.05 -27.39 -13.43
N THR A 210 0.18 -27.38 -12.92
CA THR A 210 0.95 -28.62 -12.69
C THR A 210 0.27 -29.52 -11.65
N LYS A 211 -0.22 -28.94 -10.55
CA LYS A 211 -1.04 -29.67 -9.56
C LYS A 211 -2.30 -30.25 -10.21
N PHE A 212 -3.00 -29.48 -11.04
CA PHE A 212 -4.21 -29.93 -11.72
C PHE A 212 -3.95 -31.14 -12.64
N ILE A 213 -2.84 -31.15 -13.38
CA ILE A 213 -2.47 -32.26 -14.28
C ILE A 213 -2.08 -33.52 -13.48
N LEU A 214 -1.38 -33.34 -12.35
CA LEU A 214 -0.89 -34.44 -11.52
C LEU A 214 -1.97 -35.04 -10.60
N THR A 215 -3.12 -34.39 -10.47
CA THR A 215 -4.22 -34.82 -9.59
C THR A 215 -5.39 -35.41 -10.38
N THR A 216 -6.18 -36.26 -9.73
CA THR A 216 -7.37 -36.88 -10.35
C THR A 216 -8.54 -35.91 -10.43
N GLY A 217 -9.55 -36.18 -11.27
CA GLY A 217 -10.75 -35.32 -11.42
C GLY A 217 -11.52 -35.02 -10.12
N ARG A 218 -11.27 -35.78 -9.04
CA ARG A 218 -11.77 -35.52 -7.69
C ARG A 218 -11.25 -34.20 -7.10
N TYR A 219 -10.03 -33.80 -7.44
CA TYR A 219 -9.41 -32.55 -6.99
C TYR A 219 -10.23 -31.32 -7.40
N ILE A 220 -10.82 -31.32 -8.60
CA ILE A 220 -11.65 -30.21 -9.08
C ILE A 220 -12.89 -30.03 -8.21
N CYS A 221 -13.57 -31.14 -7.88
CA CYS A 221 -14.75 -31.10 -7.02
C CYS A 221 -14.40 -30.61 -5.61
N GLU A 222 -13.26 -31.05 -5.08
CA GLU A 222 -12.75 -30.61 -3.78
C GLU A 222 -12.37 -29.12 -3.81
N LEU A 223 -11.71 -28.66 -4.87
CA LEU A 223 -11.35 -27.25 -5.07
C LEU A 223 -12.59 -26.36 -5.13
N VAL A 224 -13.60 -26.74 -5.91
CA VAL A 224 -14.88 -26.00 -5.98
C VAL A 224 -15.55 -25.96 -4.61
N CYS A 225 -15.58 -27.09 -3.88
CA CYS A 225 -16.11 -27.11 -2.52
C CYS A 225 -15.33 -26.19 -1.57
N ALA A 226 -14.00 -26.16 -1.66
CA ALA A 226 -13.15 -25.30 -0.84
C ALA A 226 -13.33 -23.80 -1.18
N VAL A 227 -13.51 -23.46 -2.46
CA VAL A 227 -13.91 -22.10 -2.90
C VAL A 227 -15.23 -21.72 -2.24
N CYS A 228 -16.25 -22.59 -2.27
CA CYS A 228 -17.53 -22.33 -1.63
C CYS A 228 -17.39 -22.13 -0.11
N VAL A 229 -16.60 -22.97 0.58
CA VAL A 229 -16.35 -22.82 2.03
C VAL A 229 -15.64 -21.51 2.34
N LEU A 230 -14.65 -21.11 1.53
CA LEU A 230 -13.92 -19.86 1.73
C LEU A 230 -14.83 -18.63 1.51
N ILE A 231 -15.63 -18.63 0.45
CA ILE A 231 -16.60 -17.56 0.18
C ILE A 231 -17.63 -17.48 1.32
N LEU A 232 -18.17 -18.61 1.77
CA LEU A 232 -19.06 -18.65 2.94
C LEU A 232 -18.36 -18.09 4.18
N SER A 233 -17.09 -18.45 4.40
CA SER A 233 -16.30 -17.92 5.49
C SER A 233 -16.19 -16.40 5.44
N TRP A 234 -15.97 -15.82 4.27
CA TRP A 234 -15.91 -14.36 4.09
C TRP A 234 -17.26 -13.69 4.35
N VAL A 235 -18.36 -14.28 3.85
CA VAL A 235 -19.72 -13.76 4.09
C VAL A 235 -20.05 -13.74 5.58
N PHE A 236 -19.86 -14.86 6.29
CA PHE A 236 -20.12 -14.91 7.73
C PHE A 236 -19.17 -14.01 8.53
N THR A 237 -17.92 -13.87 8.09
CA THR A 237 -16.96 -12.92 8.69
C THR A 237 -17.46 -11.49 8.57
N LEU A 238 -17.90 -11.09 7.38
CA LEU A 238 -18.48 -9.77 7.14
C LEU A 238 -19.71 -9.54 8.03
N LEU A 239 -20.63 -10.51 8.10
CA LEU A 239 -21.82 -10.43 8.96
C LEU A 239 -21.45 -10.25 10.44
N MET A 240 -20.44 -10.97 10.94
CA MET A 240 -19.98 -10.85 12.32
C MET A 240 -19.32 -9.47 12.57
N VAL A 241 -18.49 -9.00 11.66
CA VAL A 241 -17.86 -7.66 11.77
C VAL A 241 -18.94 -6.57 11.78
N LEU A 242 -19.96 -6.68 10.91
CA LEU A 242 -21.10 -5.75 10.88
C LEU A 242 -21.93 -5.83 12.17
N PHE A 243 -22.12 -7.02 12.72
CA PHE A 243 -22.80 -7.21 14.01
C PHE A 243 -22.02 -6.55 15.16
N VAL A 244 -20.70 -6.74 15.23
CA VAL A 244 -19.84 -6.05 16.21
C VAL A 244 -19.90 -4.54 16.02
N ALA A 245 -19.87 -4.06 14.78
CA ALA A 245 -19.99 -2.62 14.48
C ALA A 245 -21.36 -2.06 14.92
N LEU A 246 -22.44 -2.84 14.77
CA LEU A 246 -23.77 -2.49 15.27
C LEU A 246 -23.76 -2.38 16.80
N LEU A 247 -23.15 -3.33 17.52
CA LEU A 247 -23.03 -3.26 18.98
C LEU A 247 -22.27 -2.00 19.43
N VAL A 248 -21.12 -1.70 18.79
CA VAL A 248 -20.34 -0.48 19.05
C VAL A 248 -21.18 0.79 18.82
N LYS A 249 -21.97 0.80 17.74
CA LYS A 249 -22.90 1.90 17.44
C LYS A 249 -23.98 2.05 18.52
N LEU A 250 -24.59 0.95 18.97
CA LEU A 250 -25.60 0.95 20.03
C LEU A 250 -25.04 1.41 21.38
N MET A 251 -23.74 1.20 21.63
CA MET A 251 -23.02 1.72 22.80
C MET A 251 -22.67 3.21 22.71
N GLY A 252 -23.02 3.89 21.61
CA GLY A 252 -22.68 5.30 21.39
C GLY A 252 -21.19 5.55 21.15
N ARG A 253 -20.44 4.51 20.76
CA ARG A 253 -18.98 4.57 20.50
C ARG A 253 -18.66 4.43 19.01
N SER A 254 -19.57 4.85 18.14
CA SER A 254 -19.29 4.91 16.70
C SER A 254 -18.03 5.74 16.43
N MET A 255 -17.25 5.35 15.42
CA MET A 255 -16.05 6.08 14.98
C MET A 255 -14.88 6.10 15.97
N PHE A 256 -14.91 5.31 17.05
CA PHE A 256 -13.79 5.23 18.01
C PHE A 256 -12.44 4.87 17.35
N TRP A 257 -12.47 4.19 16.20
CA TRP A 257 -11.30 3.73 15.47
C TRP A 257 -10.43 4.87 14.92
N TYR A 258 -10.97 6.08 14.75
CA TYR A 258 -10.17 7.25 14.38
C TYR A 258 -9.13 7.58 15.44
N SER A 259 -9.52 7.52 16.72
CA SER A 259 -8.62 7.82 17.85
C SER A 259 -7.89 6.58 18.36
N TYR A 260 -8.48 5.38 18.20
CA TYR A 260 -7.95 4.11 18.72
C TYR A 260 -7.88 3.04 17.63
N PHE A 261 -7.07 3.28 16.62
CA PHE A 261 -6.92 2.38 15.46
C PHE A 261 -6.61 0.93 15.85
N TYR A 262 -5.64 0.72 16.76
CA TYR A 262 -5.28 -0.63 17.21
C TYR A 262 -6.40 -1.37 17.94
N ALA A 263 -7.25 -0.65 18.68
CA ALA A 263 -8.41 -1.26 19.33
C ALA A 263 -9.42 -1.77 18.29
N ALA A 264 -9.56 -1.10 17.15
CA ALA A 264 -10.39 -1.56 16.05
C ALA A 264 -9.83 -2.85 15.42
N ILE A 265 -8.50 -2.94 15.24
CA ILE A 265 -7.84 -4.18 14.79
C ILE A 265 -8.12 -5.33 15.75
N CYS A 266 -7.95 -5.12 17.05
CA CYS A 266 -8.21 -6.18 18.03
C CYS A 266 -9.68 -6.59 18.04
N LEU A 267 -10.60 -5.63 18.06
CA LEU A 267 -12.04 -5.89 18.14
C LEU A 267 -12.57 -6.61 16.90
N TYR A 268 -12.39 -6.00 15.72
CA TYR A 268 -12.92 -6.55 14.48
C TYR A 268 -12.08 -7.72 13.95
N GLY A 269 -10.77 -7.67 14.13
CA GLY A 269 -9.85 -8.73 13.72
C GLY A 269 -10.03 -10.01 14.50
N SER A 270 -10.20 -9.95 15.83
CA SER A 270 -10.49 -11.16 16.62
C SER A 270 -11.84 -11.79 16.26
N ALA A 271 -12.87 -10.98 16.02
CA ALA A 271 -14.17 -11.45 15.57
C ALA A 271 -14.07 -12.14 14.19
N ALA A 272 -13.31 -11.54 13.26
CA ALA A 272 -13.08 -12.13 11.95
C ALA A 272 -12.32 -13.44 12.03
N VAL A 273 -11.19 -13.48 12.76
CA VAL A 273 -10.38 -14.69 12.96
C VAL A 273 -11.22 -15.80 13.61
N GLY A 274 -12.02 -15.46 14.63
CA GLY A 274 -12.89 -16.43 15.30
C GLY A 274 -13.87 -17.12 14.34
N ILE A 275 -14.51 -16.36 13.45
CA ILE A 275 -15.44 -16.91 12.45
C ILE A 275 -14.72 -17.72 11.38
N ILE A 276 -13.58 -17.23 10.88
CA ILE A 276 -12.78 -17.97 9.90
C ILE A 276 -12.35 -19.32 10.47
N VAL A 277 -11.79 -19.34 11.69
CA VAL A 277 -11.37 -20.56 12.38
C VAL A 277 -12.56 -21.49 12.62
N LEU A 278 -13.70 -20.97 13.06
CA LEU A 278 -14.91 -21.76 13.30
C LEU A 278 -15.37 -22.47 12.01
N ILE A 279 -15.53 -21.73 10.92
CA ILE A 279 -16.06 -22.28 9.65
C ILE A 279 -15.10 -23.31 9.06
N HIS A 280 -13.80 -23.04 9.07
CA HIS A 280 -12.80 -24.00 8.56
C HIS A 280 -12.68 -25.23 9.46
N THR A 281 -12.86 -25.09 10.78
CA THR A 281 -12.91 -26.22 11.72
C THR A 281 -14.15 -27.07 11.46
N LEU A 282 -15.32 -26.45 11.26
CA LEU A 282 -16.56 -27.16 10.92
C LEU A 282 -16.44 -27.89 9.58
N ALA A 283 -15.90 -27.23 8.55
CA ALA A 283 -15.64 -27.84 7.26
C ALA A 283 -14.72 -29.07 7.39
N LYS A 284 -13.64 -28.97 8.18
CA LYS A 284 -12.76 -30.09 8.49
C LYS A 284 -13.48 -31.26 9.17
N THR A 285 -14.36 -31.00 10.14
CA THR A 285 -15.09 -32.09 10.83
C THR A 285 -16.08 -32.83 9.92
N ARG A 286 -16.59 -32.15 8.87
CA ARG A 286 -17.58 -32.72 7.95
C ARG A 286 -16.95 -33.37 6.73
N CYS A 287 -15.84 -32.81 6.22
CA CYS A 287 -15.05 -33.40 5.16
C CYS A 287 -14.07 -34.42 5.77
N ARG A 288 -14.30 -35.74 5.56
CA ARG A 288 -13.39 -36.82 6.00
C ARG A 288 -12.08 -36.83 5.19
N VAL A 289 -11.35 -35.72 5.21
CA VAL A 289 -10.11 -35.47 4.47
C VAL A 289 -8.98 -35.28 5.49
N SER A 290 -7.75 -35.65 5.12
CA SER A 290 -6.60 -35.45 6.00
C SER A 290 -6.38 -33.95 6.26
N CYS A 291 -5.84 -33.60 7.43
CA CYS A 291 -5.60 -32.20 7.80
C CYS A 291 -4.60 -31.51 6.86
N VAL A 292 -3.65 -32.28 6.31
CA VAL A 292 -2.61 -31.77 5.41
C VAL A 292 -3.21 -31.43 4.05
N ASP A 293 -4.01 -32.34 3.48
CA ASP A 293 -4.63 -32.14 2.17
C ASP A 293 -5.61 -30.96 2.17
N LEU A 294 -6.37 -30.78 3.26
CA LEU A 294 -7.31 -29.68 3.39
C LEU A 294 -6.60 -28.31 3.50
N ALA A 295 -5.48 -28.25 4.22
CA ALA A 295 -4.70 -27.02 4.34
C ALA A 295 -4.06 -26.62 3.00
N GLU A 296 -3.53 -27.59 2.25
CA GLU A 296 -3.04 -27.35 0.89
C GLU A 296 -4.13 -26.85 -0.04
N LEU A 297 -5.32 -27.42 0.05
CA LEU A 297 -6.45 -27.03 -0.79
C LEU A 297 -6.88 -25.57 -0.52
N PHE A 298 -7.01 -25.17 0.75
CA PHE A 298 -7.33 -23.78 1.08
C PHE A 298 -6.23 -22.79 0.69
N PHE A 299 -4.96 -23.22 0.77
CA PHE A 299 -3.84 -22.44 0.25
C PHE A 299 -3.98 -22.22 -1.27
N ASP A 300 -4.23 -23.28 -2.03
CA ASP A 300 -4.38 -23.22 -3.50
C ASP A 300 -5.58 -22.32 -3.89
N VAL A 301 -6.70 -22.44 -3.18
CA VAL A 301 -7.88 -21.58 -3.38
C VAL A 301 -7.58 -20.12 -3.09
N SER A 302 -6.94 -19.82 -1.95
CA SER A 302 -6.58 -18.44 -1.58
C SER A 302 -5.66 -17.84 -2.63
N LEU A 303 -4.65 -18.59 -3.07
CA LEU A 303 -3.70 -18.18 -4.10
C LEU A 303 -4.41 -17.90 -5.44
N LEU A 304 -5.35 -18.76 -5.84
CA LEU A 304 -6.15 -18.57 -7.04
C LEU A 304 -6.99 -17.30 -6.98
N LEU A 305 -7.72 -17.06 -5.88
CA LEU A 305 -8.58 -15.89 -5.74
C LEU A 305 -7.78 -14.58 -5.76
N TRP A 306 -6.67 -14.52 -5.02
CA TRP A 306 -5.80 -13.33 -5.03
C TRP A 306 -5.12 -13.12 -6.39
N CYS A 307 -4.79 -14.20 -7.11
CA CYS A 307 -4.31 -14.12 -8.48
C CYS A 307 -5.37 -13.55 -9.44
N CYS A 308 -6.64 -13.94 -9.30
CA CYS A 308 -7.75 -13.34 -10.06
C CYS A 308 -7.90 -11.84 -9.76
N VAL A 309 -7.84 -11.44 -8.49
CA VAL A 309 -7.87 -10.01 -8.10
C VAL A 309 -6.68 -9.26 -8.68
N LEU A 310 -5.47 -9.83 -8.60
CA LEU A 310 -4.25 -9.28 -9.18
C LEU A 310 -4.40 -9.03 -10.68
N LEU A 311 -4.86 -10.03 -11.43
CA LEU A 311 -5.09 -9.93 -12.88
C LEU A 311 -6.15 -8.88 -13.20
N PHE A 312 -7.24 -8.85 -12.43
CA PHE A 312 -8.29 -7.84 -12.60
C PHE A 312 -7.73 -6.42 -12.41
N LEU A 313 -7.08 -6.12 -11.28
CA LEU A 313 -6.52 -4.78 -11.03
C LEU A 313 -5.44 -4.40 -12.05
N THR A 314 -4.57 -5.35 -12.41
CA THR A 314 -3.53 -5.13 -13.43
C THR A 314 -4.13 -4.82 -14.80
N SER A 315 -5.20 -5.51 -15.20
CA SER A 315 -5.91 -5.26 -16.47
C SER A 315 -6.60 -3.89 -16.52
N ARG A 316 -6.95 -3.33 -15.35
CA ARG A 316 -7.52 -1.98 -15.21
C ARG A 316 -6.44 -0.89 -15.14
N GLY A 317 -5.16 -1.27 -15.10
CA GLY A 317 -4.03 -0.35 -14.98
C GLY A 317 -3.89 0.28 -13.60
N TRP A 318 -4.48 -0.33 -12.56
CA TRP A 318 -4.41 0.20 -11.20
C TRP A 318 -3.05 -0.13 -10.58
N CYS A 319 -2.35 0.89 -10.14
CA CYS A 319 -1.08 0.82 -9.43
C CYS A 319 -1.24 0.14 -8.06
N SER A 320 -2.41 0.19 -7.41
CA SER A 320 -2.69 -0.57 -6.17
C SER A 320 -2.66 -2.09 -6.34
N ALA A 321 -2.55 -2.61 -7.57
CA ALA A 321 -2.36 -4.04 -7.85
C ALA A 321 -1.12 -4.65 -7.15
N TYR A 322 -0.18 -3.83 -6.66
CA TYR A 322 0.92 -4.31 -5.82
C TYR A 322 0.41 -5.01 -4.53
N LEU A 323 -0.74 -4.62 -3.99
CA LEU A 323 -1.32 -5.23 -2.79
C LEU A 323 -1.69 -6.71 -3.01
N PRO A 324 -2.58 -7.07 -3.96
CA PRO A 324 -2.83 -8.48 -4.25
C PRO A 324 -1.58 -9.19 -4.79
N MET A 325 -0.66 -8.48 -5.48
CA MET A 325 0.62 -9.08 -5.88
C MET A 325 1.40 -9.58 -4.66
N MET A 326 1.50 -8.79 -3.59
CA MET A 326 2.12 -9.23 -2.33
C MET A 326 1.39 -10.43 -1.70
N MET A 327 0.05 -10.42 -1.74
CA MET A 327 -0.77 -11.54 -1.24
C MET A 327 -0.61 -12.83 -2.05
N VAL A 328 -0.05 -12.77 -3.26
CA VAL A 328 0.24 -13.95 -4.11
C VAL A 328 1.71 -14.35 -4.02
N VAL A 329 2.63 -13.40 -4.18
CA VAL A 329 4.06 -13.69 -4.32
C VAL A 329 4.68 -14.26 -3.04
N PHE A 330 4.32 -13.72 -1.86
CA PHE A 330 4.91 -14.20 -0.60
C PHE A 330 4.46 -15.63 -0.28
N PRO A 331 3.16 -15.99 -0.36
CA PRO A 331 2.74 -17.38 -0.23
C PRO A 331 3.37 -18.31 -1.26
N LEU A 332 3.44 -17.89 -2.52
CA LEU A 332 4.04 -18.69 -3.59
C LEU A 332 5.52 -18.98 -3.32
N ILE A 333 6.31 -17.96 -2.96
CA ILE A 333 7.73 -18.11 -2.59
C ILE A 333 7.86 -19.05 -1.39
N SER A 334 7.03 -18.88 -0.35
CA SER A 334 7.05 -19.74 0.83
C SER A 334 6.81 -21.22 0.45
N LYS A 335 5.91 -21.48 -0.49
CA LYS A 335 5.64 -22.85 -0.96
C LYS A 335 6.79 -23.41 -1.76
N LEU A 336 7.37 -22.63 -2.68
CA LEU A 336 8.54 -23.05 -3.47
C LEU A 336 9.75 -23.34 -2.58
N MET A 337 10.03 -22.47 -1.60
CA MET A 337 11.10 -22.69 -0.62
C MET A 337 10.86 -23.96 0.20
N SER A 338 9.62 -24.21 0.62
CA SER A 338 9.28 -25.44 1.36
C SER A 338 9.57 -26.69 0.54
N VAL A 339 9.24 -26.69 -0.75
CA VAL A 339 9.53 -27.81 -1.66
C VAL A 339 11.04 -28.02 -1.81
N ILE A 340 11.81 -26.95 -2.03
CA ILE A 340 13.28 -27.02 -2.17
C ILE A 340 13.94 -27.55 -0.90
N LEU A 341 13.48 -27.12 0.28
CA LEU A 341 14.02 -27.58 1.56
C LEU A 341 13.71 -29.07 1.79
N ILE A 342 12.51 -29.52 1.43
CA ILE A 342 12.12 -30.94 1.53
C ILE A 342 12.96 -31.79 0.58
N THR A 343 13.09 -31.42 -0.68
CA THR A 343 13.90 -32.18 -1.66
C THR A 343 15.37 -32.23 -1.25
N TRP A 344 15.94 -31.11 -0.82
CA TRP A 344 17.31 -31.06 -0.31
C TRP A 344 17.52 -31.92 0.95
N SER A 345 16.54 -31.95 1.86
CA SER A 345 16.60 -32.82 3.03
C SER A 345 16.56 -34.30 2.65
N HIS A 346 15.73 -34.67 1.66
CA HIS A 346 15.68 -36.03 1.12
C HIS A 346 17.01 -36.41 0.46
N ASP A 347 17.60 -35.56 -0.36
CA ASP A 347 18.89 -35.81 -1.02
C ASP A 347 20.03 -35.96 0.00
N LYS A 348 20.01 -35.21 1.11
CA LYS A 348 20.95 -35.39 2.22
C LYS A 348 20.77 -36.72 2.95
N VAL A 349 19.53 -37.15 3.18
CA VAL A 349 19.25 -38.46 3.78
C VAL A 349 19.74 -39.57 2.86
N TRP A 350 19.47 -39.48 1.55
CA TRP A 350 19.92 -40.47 0.57
C TRP A 350 21.44 -40.51 0.40
N SER A 351 22.10 -39.35 0.34
CA SER A 351 23.57 -39.30 0.28
C SER A 351 24.24 -39.83 1.54
N ASN A 352 23.70 -39.54 2.73
CA ASN A 352 24.19 -40.14 3.98
C ASN A 352 23.94 -41.66 4.04
N MET A 353 22.83 -42.15 3.48
CA MET A 353 22.54 -43.59 3.38
C MET A 353 23.51 -44.31 2.41
N LEU A 354 23.87 -43.67 1.31
CA LEU A 354 24.85 -44.18 0.33
C LEU A 354 26.26 -44.21 0.92
N VAL A 355 26.66 -43.19 1.69
CA VAL A 355 27.93 -43.17 2.43
C VAL A 355 27.96 -44.29 3.47
N TYR A 356 26.86 -44.51 4.21
CA TYR A 356 26.80 -45.59 5.20
C TYR A 356 26.93 -46.99 4.57
N LYS A 357 26.24 -47.24 3.45
CA LYS A 357 26.38 -48.50 2.69
C LYS A 357 27.78 -48.69 2.09
N SER A 358 28.44 -47.61 1.67
CA SER A 358 29.85 -47.64 1.24
C SER A 358 30.80 -48.03 2.37
N PHE A 359 30.53 -47.61 3.62
CA PHE A 359 31.33 -48.02 4.77
C PHE A 359 31.07 -49.47 5.22
N GLU A 360 29.85 -49.98 5.06
CA GLU A 360 29.53 -51.40 5.30
C GLU A 360 30.19 -52.32 4.26
N SER A 361 30.14 -51.96 2.98
CA SER A 361 30.77 -52.76 1.91
C SER A 361 32.30 -52.82 2.04
N GLN A 362 32.96 -51.84 2.66
CA GLN A 362 34.40 -51.90 2.93
C GLN A 362 34.77 -52.72 4.18
N ARG A 363 33.80 -53.01 5.07
CA ARG A 363 34.02 -53.91 6.21
C ARG A 363 33.91 -55.39 5.85
N GLU A 364 33.19 -55.75 4.79
CA GLU A 364 33.07 -57.14 4.31
C GLU A 364 34.25 -57.60 3.43
N ILE A 365 35.18 -56.70 3.07
CA ILE A 365 36.35 -56.99 2.21
C ILE A 365 37.67 -57.07 3.03
N ARG A 366 37.62 -56.98 4.37
CA ARG A 366 38.72 -57.32 5.28
C ARG A 366 38.34 -58.50 6.14
#